data_AF-A0A7T0C582-F1
#
_entry.id   AF-A0A7T0C582-F1
#
_cell.length_a   1.000
_cell.length_b   1.000
_cell.length_c   1.000
_cell.angle_alpha   90.00
_cell.angle_beta   90.00
_cell.angle_gamma   90.00
#
_symmetry.space_group_name_H-M   'P 1'
#
loop_
_entity.id
_entity.type
_entity.pdbx_description
1 polymer ?
#
loop_
_entity_poly.entity_id
_entity_poly.type
_entity_poly.pdbx_seq_one_letter_code
_entity_poly.pdbx_strand_id
1 'polypeptide(L)' 'MQETLQLVKEAQNVVKSRFLLCILVAQRIHQIEKGAQPTIDVDPAEYASPKKFFELALREINDGNMDLEQVSEED' A
#
# COMPACT_ATOMS: atom_id res chain seq x y z
N MET A 1 -7.42 -6.22 -13.23
CA MET A 1 -7.76 -7.32 -12.28
C MET A 1 -6.67 -8.38 -12.24
N GLN A 2 -6.18 -8.88 -13.39
CA GLN A 2 -5.00 -9.78 -13.42
C GLN A 2 -3.73 -9.11 -12.87
N GLU A 3 -3.49 -7.85 -13.23
CA GLU A 3 -2.34 -7.07 -12.71
C GLU A 3 -2.41 -6.89 -11.18
N THR A 4 -3.57 -6.57 -10.63
CA THR A 4 -3.77 -6.44 -9.18
C THR A 4 -3.50 -7.75 -8.44
N LEU A 5 -3.91 -8.89 -8.99
CA LEU A 5 -3.64 -10.21 -8.40
C LEU A 5 -2.13 -10.52 -8.41
N GLN A 6 -1.41 -10.06 -9.43
CA GLN A 6 0.04 -10.21 -9.52
C GLN A 6 0.74 -9.34 -8.47
N LEU A 7 0.31 -8.08 -8.32
CA LEU A 7 0.81 -7.18 -7.27
C LEU A 7 0.61 -7.76 -5.86
N VAL A 8 -0.53 -8.39 -5.59
CA VAL A 8 -0.79 -9.05 -4.30
C VAL A 8 0.18 -10.21 -4.05
N LYS A 9 0.49 -11.02 -5.08
CA LYS A 9 1.45 -12.12 -4.94
C LYS A 9 2.86 -11.60 -4.65
N GLU A 10 3.26 -10.54 -5.33
CA GLU A 10 4.54 -9.87 -5.09
C GLU A 10 4.60 -9.32 -3.66
N ALA A 11 3.53 -8.67 -3.20
CA ALA A 11 3.46 -8.11 -1.85
C ALA A 11 3.51 -9.20 -0.77
N GLN A 12 2.99 -10.40 -1.05
CA GLN A 12 3.10 -11.56 -0.16
C GLN A 12 4.54 -12.09 -0.05
N ASN A 13 5.41 -11.81 -1.02
CA ASN A 13 6.84 -12.16 -0.92
C ASN A 13 7.63 -11.13 -0.10
N VAL A 14 7.13 -9.89 0.01
CA VAL A 14 7.74 -8.81 0.81
C VAL A 14 7.25 -8.86 2.26
N VAL A 15 5.95 -9.09 2.47
CA VAL A 15 5.31 -9.07 3.78
C VAL A 15 5.16 -10.48 4.35
N LYS A 16 5.75 -10.72 5.52
CA LYS A 16 5.84 -12.04 6.18
C LYS A 16 4.49 -12.71 6.49
N SER A 17 3.39 -11.96 6.52
CA SER A 17 2.05 -12.45 6.86
C SER A 17 0.98 -11.82 5.98
N ARG A 18 0.05 -12.65 5.50
CA ARG A 18 -1.12 -12.18 4.74
C ARG A 18 -2.03 -11.26 5.56
N PHE A 19 -2.10 -11.46 6.88
CA PHE A 19 -2.87 -10.57 7.76
C PHE A 19 -2.19 -9.22 7.89
N LEU A 20 -0.87 -9.21 8.05
CA LEU A 20 -0.09 -7.97 8.10
C LEU A 20 -0.21 -7.21 6.77
N LEU A 21 -0.18 -7.91 5.63
CA LEU A 21 -0.39 -7.28 4.32
C LEU A 21 -1.74 -6.56 4.25
N CYS A 22 -2.83 -7.19 4.71
CA CYS A 22 -4.14 -6.53 4.75
C CYS A 22 -4.15 -5.28 5.63
N ILE A 23 -3.48 -5.34 6.79
CA ILE A 23 -3.39 -4.20 7.72
C ILE A 23 -2.63 -3.04 7.07
N LEU A 24 -1.44 -3.31 6.51
CA LEU A 24 -0.60 -2.28 5.88
C LEU A 24 -1.30 -1.62 4.70
N VAL A 25 -1.96 -2.42 3.85
CA VAL A 25 -2.71 -1.87 2.72
C VAL A 25 -3.86 -0.99 3.20
N ALA A 26 -4.63 -1.42 4.22
CA ALA A 26 -5.72 -0.62 4.75
C ALA A 26 -5.24 0.69 5.39
N GLN A 27 -4.16 0.63 6.19
CA GLN A 27 -3.54 1.79 6.79
C GLN A 27 -3.05 2.77 5.73
N ARG A 28 -2.43 2.28 4.66
CA ARG A 28 -1.91 3.13 3.61
C ARG A 28 -3.00 3.79 2.79
N ILE A 29 -4.06 3.05 2.43
CA ILE A 29 -5.23 3.61 1.77
C ILE A 29 -5.80 4.76 2.61
N HIS A 30 -5.93 4.58 3.92
CA HIS A 30 -6.42 5.62 4.84
C HIS A 30 -5.52 6.86 4.88
N GLN A 31 -4.20 6.68 4.81
CA GLN A 31 -3.26 7.81 4.70
C GLN A 31 -3.46 8.57 3.39
N ILE A 32 -3.59 7.87 2.26
CA ILE A 32 -3.82 8.47 0.94
C ILE A 32 -5.17 9.21 0.92
N GLU A 33 -6.21 8.64 1.52
CA GLU A 33 -7.53 9.30 1.68
C GLU A 33 -7.44 10.61 2.47
N LYS A 34 -6.52 10.69 3.42
CA LYS A 34 -6.22 11.92 4.18
C LYS A 34 -5.31 12.92 3.45
N GLY A 35 -4.92 12.62 2.21
CA GLY A 35 -4.08 13.50 1.38
C GLY A 35 -2.58 13.24 1.52
N ALA A 36 -2.16 12.11 2.09
CA ALA A 36 -0.77 11.70 2.04
C ALA A 36 -0.32 11.51 0.59
N GLN A 37 0.89 11.97 0.28
CA GLN A 37 1.47 11.82 -1.05
C GLN A 37 1.96 10.37 -1.25
N PRO A 38 1.97 9.87 -2.50
CA PRO A 38 2.63 8.62 -2.84
C PRO A 38 4.11 8.62 -2.42
N THR A 39 4.64 7.47 -1.98
CA THR A 39 6.06 7.31 -1.63
C THR A 39 6.93 6.88 -2.82
N ILE A 40 6.30 6.55 -3.95
CA ILE A 40 6.93 6.21 -5.22
C ILE A 40 6.63 7.29 -6.27
N ASP A 41 7.48 7.41 -7.28
CA ASP A 41 7.27 8.35 -8.39
C ASP A 41 6.15 7.84 -9.31
N VAL A 42 4.98 8.45 -9.18
CA VAL A 42 3.77 8.16 -9.98
C VAL A 42 3.08 9.44 -10.38
N ASP A 43 2.32 9.40 -11.48
CA ASP A 43 1.46 10.52 -11.86
C ASP A 43 0.31 10.67 -10.84
N PRO A 44 0.22 11.80 -10.10
CA PRO A 44 -0.86 12.02 -9.15
C PRO A 44 -2.25 11.95 -9.78
N ALA A 45 -2.38 12.24 -11.08
CA ALA A 45 -3.64 12.15 -11.81
C ALA A 45 -4.12 10.70 -11.99
N GLU A 46 -3.21 9.73 -12.13
CA GLU A 46 -3.54 8.31 -12.28
C GLU A 46 -4.18 7.75 -11.00
N TYR A 47 -3.79 8.29 -9.85
CA TYR A 47 -4.18 7.82 -8.53
C TYR A 47 -5.14 8.75 -7.79
N ALA A 48 -5.70 9.77 -8.45
CA ALA A 48 -6.67 10.68 -7.83
C ALA A 48 -8.02 10.00 -7.46
N SER A 49 -8.24 8.74 -7.86
CA SER A 49 -9.48 8.01 -7.60
C SER A 49 -9.31 6.98 -6.48
N PRO A 50 -10.25 6.88 -5.53
CA PRO A 50 -10.22 5.85 -4.50
C PRO A 50 -10.18 4.40 -5.03
N LYS A 51 -10.67 4.18 -6.26
CA LYS A 51 -10.60 2.87 -6.93
C LYS A 51 -9.17 2.40 -7.21
N LYS A 52 -8.19 3.32 -7.18
CA LYS A 52 -6.78 3.07 -7.48
C LYS A 52 -5.89 3.02 -6.25
N PHE A 53 -6.39 3.40 -5.07
CA PHE A 53 -5.58 3.41 -3.84
C PHE A 53 -5.08 2.02 -3.44
N PHE A 54 -5.89 0.98 -3.64
CA PHE A 54 -5.46 -0.39 -3.39
C PHE A 54 -4.28 -0.80 -4.28
N GLU A 55 -4.31 -0.40 -5.55
CA GLU A 55 -3.23 -0.67 -6.49
C GLU A 55 -1.96 0.11 -6.12
N LEU A 56 -2.11 1.39 -5.75
CA LEU A 56 -1.00 2.24 -5.31
C LEU A 56 -0.32 1.69 -4.07
N ALA A 57 -1.10 1.37 -3.03
CA ALA A 57 -0.57 0.84 -1.78
C ALA A 57 0.21 -0.46 -2.00
N LEU A 58 -0.26 -1.35 -2.89
CA LEU A 58 0.47 -2.57 -3.24
C LEU A 58 1.78 -2.28 -3.96
N ARG A 59 1.80 -1.30 -4.88
CA ARG A 59 3.04 -0.89 -5.57
C ARG A 59 4.07 -0.32 -4.58
N GLU A 60 3.63 0.54 -3.66
CA GLU A 60 4.50 1.11 -2.62
C GLU A 60 5.06 0.04 -1.66
N ILE A 61 4.26 -0.98 -1.31
CA ILE A 61 4.73 -2.13 -0.53
C ILE A 61 5.78 -2.92 -1.28
N ASN A 62 5.53 -3.22 -2.55
CA ASN A 62 6.44 -4.00 -3.38
C ASN A 62 7.78 -3.31 -3.57
N ASP A 63 7.77 -1.97 -3.64
CA ASP A 63 8.98 -1.15 -3.77
C ASP A 63 9.74 -0.97 -2.44
N GLY A 64 9.19 -1.45 -1.32
CA GLY A 64 9.80 -1.33 0.00
C GLY A 64 9.77 0.08 0.59
N ASN A 65 9.03 1.00 -0.03
CA ASN A 65 8.90 2.40 0.38
C ASN A 65 7.80 2.64 1.42
N MET A 66 7.07 1.59 1.78
CA MET A 66 6.21 1.60 2.95
C MET A 66 7.05 1.21 4.16
N ASP A 67 7.51 2.22 4.91
CA ASP A 67 8.16 1.98 6.18
C ASP A 67 7.18 1.23 7.08
N LEU A 68 7.58 0.04 7.50
CA LEU A 68 6.89 -0.74 8.51
C LEU A 68 7.17 -0.04 9.85
N GLU A 69 6.68 1.19 10.03
CA GLU A 69 6.64 1.76 11.37
C GLU A 69 5.86 0.73 12.20
N GLN A 70 6.59 0.08 13.11
CA GLN A 70 6.02 -0.83 14.08
C GLN A 70 4.84 -0.07 14.67
N VAL A 71 3.65 -0.66 14.59
CA VAL A 71 2.48 -0.16 15.30
C VAL A 71 2.95 0.04 16.72
N SER A 72 3.27 1.28 17.08
CA SER A 72 3.56 1.62 18.46
C SER A 72 2.25 1.37 19.14
N GLU A 73 2.22 0.30 19.94
CA GLU A 73 1.25 0.16 21.02
C GLU A 73 1.44 1.42 21.87
N GLU A 74 0.71 2.49 21.54
CA GLU A 74 0.51 3.59 22.46
C GLU A 74 -0.39 3.03 23.56
N ASP A 75 0.21 2.85 24.75
CA ASP A 75 -0.43 2.52 26.02
C ASP A 75 -1.62 3.43 26.34
#